data_AF-A0A137Q9Q0-F1
#
_entry.id   AF-A0A137Q9Q0-F1
#
_cell.length_a   1.000
_cell.length_b   1.000
_cell.length_c   1.000
_cell.angle_alpha   90.00
_cell.angle_beta   90.00
_cell.angle_gamma   90.00
#
_symmetry.space_group_name_H-M   'P 1'
#
loop_
_entity.id
_entity.type
_entity.pdbx_description
1 polymer ?
#
loop_
_entity_poly.entity_id
_entity_poly.type
_entity_poly.pdbx_seq_one_letter_code
_entity_poly.pdbx_strand_id
1 'polypeptide(L)'
;MAYISIAAFRAVGIVCQSTAMVLATFRLYRRYKTRNVWWDDFCAFTAFILDIVHASTIIFRQEDSPKLTPKQRERKVAIFWMTGLIPPLIVWLSRISICLSIARIDVQYTAVRIRPWTYVLIAAFALVAAILFSQKLYVCLRSTAWQLEPAVYCNIGVPLGYTSITGDLLADSILTAISFRLLWKVRIRQSQKRLLSWIFAANIWSSLVGIVYGVVVILGAKLGEGRSLVIGTVVHLKVA
;
A
#
# COMPACT_ATOMS: atom_id res chain seq x y z
N MET A 1 30.38 9.52 2.02
CA MET A 1 29.85 8.19 1.67
C MET A 1 28.32 8.06 1.76
N ALA A 2 27.59 8.94 2.47
CA ALA A 2 26.12 8.85 2.58
C ALA A 2 25.33 9.23 1.29
N TYR A 3 25.87 10.08 0.41
CA TYR A 3 25.16 10.57 -0.78
C TYR A 3 24.82 9.50 -1.83
N ILE A 4 25.68 8.48 -1.97
CA ILE A 4 25.48 7.36 -2.92
C ILE A 4 24.24 6.54 -2.54
N SER A 5 23.97 6.40 -1.23
CA SER A 5 22.82 5.67 -0.71
C SER A 5 21.50 6.37 -1.07
N ILE A 6 21.43 7.70 -0.94
CA ILE A 6 20.19 8.47 -1.14
C ILE A 6 19.75 8.48 -2.61
N ALA A 7 20.70 8.73 -3.53
CA ALA A 7 20.41 8.74 -4.95
C ALA A 7 19.96 7.35 -5.45
N ALA A 8 20.63 6.29 -4.99
CA ALA A 8 20.26 4.91 -5.32
C ALA A 8 18.84 4.57 -4.81
N PHE A 9 18.51 4.93 -3.56
CA PHE A 9 17.18 4.68 -3.02
C PHE A 9 16.07 5.46 -3.72
N ARG A 10 16.33 6.70 -4.14
CA ARG A 10 15.39 7.47 -4.96
C ARG A 10 15.20 6.84 -6.34
N ALA A 11 16.30 6.43 -6.99
CA ALA A 11 16.25 5.78 -8.29
C ALA A 11 15.43 4.49 -8.26
N VAL A 12 15.65 3.63 -7.25
CA VAL A 12 14.87 2.39 -7.06
C VAL A 12 13.39 2.71 -6.87
N GLY A 13 13.06 3.67 -5.99
CA GLY A 13 11.67 4.07 -5.77
C GLY A 13 10.99 4.55 -7.05
N ILE A 14 11.65 5.41 -7.85
CA ILE A 14 11.13 5.91 -9.12
C ILE A 14 10.91 4.78 -10.12
N VAL A 15 11.88 3.86 -10.27
CA VAL A 15 11.80 2.75 -11.23
C VAL A 15 10.65 1.80 -10.87
N CYS A 16 10.56 1.40 -9.60
CA CYS A 16 9.48 0.54 -9.11
C CYS A 16 8.11 1.19 -9.31
N GLN A 17 7.96 2.45 -8.90
CA GLN A 17 6.72 3.21 -9.03
C GLN A 17 6.30 3.38 -10.50
N SER A 18 7.24 3.73 -11.37
CA SER A 18 6.97 3.91 -12.81
C SER A 18 6.51 2.60 -13.44
N THR A 19 7.14 1.49 -13.07
CA THR A 19 6.78 0.16 -13.56
C THR A 19 5.39 -0.23 -13.07
N ALA A 20 5.08 0.01 -11.78
CA ALA A 20 3.76 -0.23 -11.20
C ALA A 20 2.67 0.55 -11.93
N MET A 21 2.90 1.84 -12.21
CA MET A 21 1.95 2.69 -12.94
C MET A 21 1.70 2.19 -14.37
N VAL A 22 2.75 1.77 -15.09
CA VAL A 22 2.61 1.21 -16.45
C VAL A 22 1.78 -0.08 -16.42
N LEU A 23 2.06 -0.97 -15.46
CA LEU A 23 1.32 -2.23 -15.29
C LEU A 23 -0.16 -1.97 -14.89
N ALA A 24 -0.41 -1.01 -14.00
CA ALA A 24 -1.75 -0.61 -13.58
C ALA A 24 -2.54 -0.03 -14.76
N THR A 25 -1.92 0.83 -15.56
CA THR A 25 -2.52 1.41 -16.77
C THR A 25 -2.87 0.32 -17.78
N PHE A 26 -1.93 -0.60 -18.05
CA PHE A 26 -2.19 -1.73 -18.94
C PHE A 26 -3.32 -2.63 -18.44
N ARG A 27 -3.37 -2.90 -17.12
CA ARG A 27 -4.44 -3.67 -16.48
C ARG A 27 -5.79 -2.99 -16.64
N LEU A 28 -5.88 -1.68 -16.39
CA LEU A 28 -7.12 -0.89 -16.53
C LEU A 28 -7.56 -0.80 -17.99
N TYR A 29 -6.64 -0.51 -18.92
CA TYR A 29 -6.93 -0.43 -20.35
C TYR A 29 -7.51 -1.74 -20.89
N ARG A 30 -6.88 -2.88 -20.56
CA ARG A 30 -7.35 -4.20 -20.99
C ARG A 30 -8.76 -4.49 -20.48
N ARG A 31 -9.06 -4.09 -19.24
CA ARG A 31 -10.39 -4.29 -18.62
C ARG A 31 -11.45 -3.38 -19.21
N TYR A 32 -11.11 -2.10 -19.43
CA TYR A 32 -11.95 -1.14 -20.14
C TYR A 32 -12.33 -1.65 -21.54
N LYS A 33 -11.34 -2.13 -22.31
CA LYS A 33 -11.56 -2.70 -23.64
C LYS A 33 -12.47 -3.93 -23.63
N THR A 34 -12.50 -4.69 -22.54
CA THR A 34 -13.35 -5.87 -22.38
C THR A 34 -14.79 -5.52 -21.93
N ARG A 35 -15.13 -4.21 -21.82
CA ARG A 35 -16.46 -3.65 -21.46
C ARG A 35 -17.12 -4.26 -20.21
N ASN A 36 -16.32 -4.72 -19.27
CA ASN A 36 -16.79 -5.51 -18.14
C ASN A 36 -16.55 -4.77 -16.82
N VAL A 37 -17.03 -3.52 -16.76
CA VAL A 37 -16.76 -2.57 -15.66
C VAL A 37 -17.56 -2.95 -14.41
N TRP A 38 -16.86 -3.23 -13.30
CA TRP A 38 -17.46 -3.63 -12.02
C TRP A 38 -16.88 -2.80 -10.86
N TRP A 39 -17.44 -2.94 -9.65
CA TRP A 39 -16.95 -2.26 -8.42
C TRP A 39 -15.44 -2.45 -8.17
N ASP A 40 -14.89 -3.60 -8.59
CA ASP A 40 -13.45 -3.88 -8.60
C ASP A 40 -12.64 -2.84 -9.40
N ASP A 41 -13.15 -2.44 -10.56
CA ASP A 41 -12.47 -1.48 -11.45
C ASP A 41 -12.50 -0.07 -10.88
N PHE A 42 -13.56 0.28 -10.14
CA PHE A 42 -13.60 1.54 -9.39
C PHE A 42 -12.51 1.58 -8.32
N CYS A 43 -12.42 0.54 -7.47
CA CYS A 43 -11.36 0.46 -6.46
C CYS A 43 -9.95 0.51 -7.08
N ALA A 44 -9.73 -0.22 -8.19
CA ALA A 44 -8.46 -0.22 -8.89
C ALA A 44 -8.12 1.14 -9.51
N PHE A 45 -9.11 1.84 -10.08
CA PHE A 45 -8.93 3.17 -10.64
C PHE A 45 -8.66 4.22 -9.56
N THR A 46 -9.40 4.18 -8.44
CA THR A 46 -9.14 5.05 -7.29
C THR A 46 -7.74 4.82 -6.73
N ALA A 47 -7.32 3.57 -6.57
CA ALA A 47 -5.96 3.23 -6.14
C ALA A 47 -4.90 3.79 -7.11
N PHE A 48 -5.14 3.71 -8.42
CA PHE A 48 -4.25 4.27 -9.44
C PHE A 48 -4.13 5.81 -9.38
N ILE A 49 -5.24 6.53 -9.20
CA ILE A 49 -5.20 7.99 -9.01
C ILE A 49 -4.40 8.35 -7.77
N LEU A 50 -4.67 7.68 -6.65
CA LEU A 50 -3.94 7.87 -5.40
C LEU A 50 -2.45 7.57 -5.59
N ASP A 51 -2.12 6.57 -6.40
CA ASP A 51 -0.74 6.21 -6.71
C ASP A 51 0.01 7.30 -7.47
N ILE A 52 -0.63 7.96 -8.44
CA ILE A 52 -0.07 9.13 -9.13
C ILE A 52 0.22 10.26 -8.13
N VAL A 53 -0.72 10.55 -7.24
CA VAL A 53 -0.54 11.56 -6.19
C VAL A 53 0.61 11.17 -5.27
N HIS A 54 0.70 9.90 -4.89
CA HIS A 54 1.78 9.40 -4.04
C HIS A 54 3.15 9.47 -4.73
N ALA A 55 3.25 9.15 -6.02
CA ALA A 55 4.48 9.25 -6.79
C ALA A 55 5.08 10.67 -6.79
N SER A 56 4.22 11.70 -6.80
CA SER A 56 4.66 13.10 -6.71
C SER A 56 5.45 13.40 -5.42
N THR A 57 5.19 12.66 -4.33
CA THR A 57 5.87 12.86 -3.05
C THR A 57 7.36 12.54 -3.10
N ILE A 58 7.82 11.69 -4.04
CA ILE A 58 9.25 11.41 -4.28
C ILE A 58 9.96 12.68 -4.77
N ILE A 59 9.35 13.37 -5.74
CA ILE A 59 9.94 14.51 -6.44
C ILE A 59 10.00 15.72 -5.52
N PHE A 60 8.92 15.98 -4.77
CA PHE A 60 8.84 17.15 -3.88
C PHE A 60 9.54 16.95 -2.53
N ARG A 61 10.15 15.78 -2.31
CA ARG A 61 10.79 15.46 -1.04
C ARG A 61 12.02 16.32 -0.80
N GLN A 62 12.02 17.05 0.31
CA GLN A 62 13.17 17.83 0.74
C GLN A 62 14.04 17.06 1.73
N GLU A 63 15.34 17.34 1.70
CA GLU A 63 16.30 16.82 2.68
C GLU A 63 16.07 17.40 4.07
N ASP A 64 16.52 16.68 5.09
CA ASP A 64 16.46 17.14 6.47
C ASP A 64 17.44 18.29 6.67
N SER A 65 16.94 19.41 7.19
CA SER A 65 17.71 20.64 7.36
C SER A 65 17.30 21.30 8.67
N PRO A 66 18.24 21.67 9.54
CA PRO A 66 17.92 22.22 10.85
C PRO A 66 17.29 23.63 10.78
N LYS A 67 17.49 24.35 9.67
CA LYS A 67 16.93 25.69 9.43
C LYS A 67 15.85 25.63 8.35
N LEU A 68 14.62 25.31 8.74
CA LEU A 68 13.46 25.29 7.84
C LEU A 68 12.71 26.62 7.86
N THR A 69 12.52 27.23 6.69
CA THR A 69 11.60 28.37 6.53
C THR A 69 10.15 27.92 6.81
N PRO A 70 9.24 28.76 7.33
CA PRO A 70 7.84 28.37 7.59
C PRO A 70 7.15 27.67 6.39
N LYS A 71 7.32 28.21 5.17
CA LYS A 71 6.81 27.61 3.93
C LYS A 71 7.37 26.21 3.63
N GLN A 72 8.64 25.96 3.98
CA GLN A 72 9.26 24.64 3.80
C GLN A 72 8.76 23.63 4.84
N ARG A 73 8.39 24.10 6.04
CA ARG A 73 7.79 23.27 7.09
C ARG A 73 6.39 22.79 6.69
N GLU A 74 5.52 23.70 6.23
CA GLU A 74 4.20 23.36 5.69
C GLU A 74 4.32 22.35 4.54
N ARG A 75 5.24 22.64 3.60
CA ARG A 75 6.00 21.69 2.76
C ARG A 75 6.00 20.25 3.28
N LYS A 76 6.88 20.04 4.25
CA LYS A 76 7.19 18.74 4.82
C LYS A 76 6.02 18.10 5.53
N VAL A 77 5.19 18.89 6.22
CA VAL A 77 3.99 18.39 6.91
C VAL A 77 2.97 17.86 5.90
N ALA A 78 2.75 18.56 4.78
CA ALA A 78 1.87 18.08 3.71
C ALA A 78 2.39 16.77 3.09
N ILE A 79 3.69 16.71 2.78
CA ILE A 79 4.31 15.49 2.25
C ILE A 79 4.22 14.34 3.26
N PHE A 80 4.46 14.61 4.54
CA PHE A 80 4.33 13.61 5.61
C PHE A 80 2.92 13.03 5.66
N TRP A 81 1.88 13.88 5.59
CA TRP A 81 0.49 13.42 5.55
C TRP A 81 0.20 12.61 4.28
N MET A 82 0.66 13.05 3.12
CA MET A 82 0.48 12.31 1.87
C MET A 82 1.14 10.93 1.94
N THR A 83 2.41 10.84 2.36
CA THR A 83 3.14 9.58 2.53
C THR A 83 2.57 8.73 3.68
N GLY A 84 1.91 9.34 4.66
CA GLY A 84 1.29 8.66 5.79
C GLY A 84 -0.09 8.06 5.48
N LEU A 85 -0.92 8.77 4.72
CA LEU A 85 -2.34 8.44 4.53
C LEU A 85 -2.62 7.74 3.20
N ILE A 86 -1.95 8.17 2.13
CA ILE A 86 -2.24 7.66 0.78
C ILE A 86 -1.80 6.19 0.62
N PRO A 87 -0.59 5.77 1.04
CA PRO A 87 -0.10 4.39 0.83
C PRO A 87 -0.97 3.31 1.48
N PRO A 88 -1.40 3.45 2.76
CA PRO A 88 -2.35 2.49 3.33
C PRO A 88 -3.64 2.41 2.52
N LEU A 89 -4.20 3.54 2.06
CA LEU A 89 -5.41 3.54 1.24
C LEU A 89 -5.20 2.78 -0.08
N ILE A 90 -4.07 3.01 -0.77
CA ILE A 90 -3.74 2.29 -2.02
C ILE A 90 -3.68 0.78 -1.76
N VAL A 91 -2.93 0.36 -0.72
CA VAL A 91 -2.75 -1.06 -0.37
C VAL A 91 -4.08 -1.73 0.01
N TRP A 92 -4.91 -1.09 0.82
CA TRP A 92 -6.19 -1.67 1.22
C TRP A 92 -7.21 -1.67 0.07
N LEU A 93 -7.26 -0.62 -0.76
CA LEU A 93 -8.10 -0.60 -1.95
C LEU A 93 -7.68 -1.66 -2.99
N SER A 94 -6.38 -1.90 -3.16
CA SER A 94 -5.88 -2.94 -4.06
C SER A 94 -6.25 -4.34 -3.56
N ARG A 95 -6.16 -4.61 -2.26
CA ARG A 95 -6.63 -5.85 -1.62
C ARG A 95 -8.13 -6.06 -1.80
N ILE A 96 -8.94 -5.01 -1.59
CA ILE A 96 -10.40 -5.07 -1.81
C ILE A 96 -10.72 -5.33 -3.29
N SER A 97 -10.02 -4.67 -4.22
CA SER A 97 -10.09 -4.94 -5.66
C SER A 97 -9.80 -6.41 -5.97
N ILE A 98 -8.72 -6.99 -5.43
CA ILE A 98 -8.40 -8.40 -5.61
C ILE A 98 -9.52 -9.32 -5.08
N CYS A 99 -10.05 -9.04 -3.88
CA CYS A 99 -11.19 -9.79 -3.33
C CYS A 99 -12.43 -9.72 -4.24
N LEU A 100 -12.77 -8.54 -4.76
CA LEU A 100 -13.90 -8.36 -5.69
C LEU A 100 -13.66 -9.09 -7.03
N SER A 101 -12.43 -9.05 -7.54
CA SER A 101 -11.99 -9.85 -8.71
C SER A 101 -12.21 -11.35 -8.48
N ILE A 102 -11.84 -11.87 -7.30
CA ILE A 102 -12.04 -13.28 -6.94
C ILE A 102 -13.54 -13.60 -6.80
N ALA A 103 -14.30 -12.74 -6.13
CA ALA A 103 -15.75 -12.89 -6.00
C ALA A 103 -16.44 -13.01 -7.37
N ARG A 104 -15.97 -12.24 -8.36
CA ARG A 104 -16.49 -12.29 -9.73
C ARG A 104 -16.15 -13.60 -10.43
N ILE A 105 -14.92 -14.11 -10.28
CA ILE A 105 -14.51 -15.39 -10.87
C ILE A 105 -15.37 -16.52 -10.31
N ASP A 106 -15.68 -16.48 -9.00
CA ASP A 106 -16.57 -17.45 -8.37
C ASP A 106 -17.95 -17.48 -9.04
N VAL A 107 -18.56 -16.31 -9.28
CA VAL A 107 -19.88 -16.19 -9.96
C VAL A 107 -19.88 -16.80 -11.36
N GLN A 108 -18.78 -16.69 -12.11
CA GLN A 108 -18.74 -17.14 -13.51
C GLN A 108 -18.37 -18.61 -13.69
N TYR A 109 -17.60 -19.22 -12.77
CA TYR A 109 -16.96 -20.52 -13.03
C TYR A 109 -17.23 -21.60 -11.99
N THR A 110 -17.77 -21.27 -10.81
CA THR A 110 -17.80 -22.24 -9.71
C THR A 110 -19.16 -22.26 -9.01
N ALA A 111 -19.77 -23.45 -8.86
CA ALA A 111 -20.98 -23.67 -8.05
C ALA A 111 -20.68 -23.74 -6.54
N VAL A 112 -19.55 -23.18 -6.09
CA VAL A 112 -19.08 -23.31 -4.71
C VAL A 112 -19.65 -22.19 -3.85
N ARG A 113 -20.11 -22.53 -2.65
CA ARG A 113 -20.80 -21.63 -1.70
C ARG A 113 -19.85 -20.68 -0.95
N ILE A 114 -18.80 -20.16 -1.60
CA ILE A 114 -17.84 -19.21 -0.97
C ILE A 114 -18.27 -17.75 -1.12
N ARG A 115 -19.20 -17.46 -2.03
CA ARG A 115 -19.73 -16.11 -2.28
C ARG A 115 -20.08 -15.27 -1.03
N PRO A 116 -20.88 -15.75 -0.05
CA PRO A 116 -21.18 -14.94 1.13
C PRO A 116 -19.93 -14.64 1.96
N TRP A 117 -19.01 -15.61 2.06
CA TRP A 117 -17.75 -15.45 2.78
C TRP A 117 -16.85 -14.40 2.14
N THR A 118 -16.83 -14.30 0.80
CA THR A 118 -16.03 -13.28 0.12
C THR A 118 -16.56 -11.86 0.38
N TYR A 119 -17.89 -11.66 0.43
CA TYR A 119 -18.46 -10.36 0.80
C TYR A 119 -18.21 -10.01 2.27
N VAL A 120 -18.32 -10.99 3.18
CA VAL A 120 -17.96 -10.82 4.58
C VAL A 120 -16.49 -10.43 4.71
N LEU A 121 -15.60 -11.05 3.94
CA LEU A 121 -14.18 -10.72 3.94
C LEU A 121 -13.90 -9.31 3.41
N ILE A 122 -14.58 -8.88 2.35
CA ILE A 122 -14.47 -7.51 1.81
C ILE A 122 -14.90 -6.50 2.89
N ALA A 123 -16.03 -6.73 3.55
CA ALA A 123 -16.51 -5.88 4.63
C ALA A 123 -15.52 -5.86 5.80
N ALA A 124 -14.96 -7.00 6.18
CA ALA A 124 -13.95 -7.10 7.23
C ALA A 124 -12.67 -6.33 6.86
N PHE A 125 -12.18 -6.43 5.62
CA PHE A 125 -11.02 -5.68 5.15
C PHE A 125 -11.27 -4.17 5.15
N ALA A 126 -12.43 -3.73 4.67
CA ALA A 126 -12.81 -2.32 4.70
C ALA A 126 -12.90 -1.79 6.15
N LEU A 127 -13.47 -2.56 7.06
CA LEU A 127 -13.57 -2.21 8.48
C LEU A 127 -12.19 -2.10 9.15
N VAL A 128 -11.32 -3.10 8.95
CA VAL A 128 -9.95 -3.07 9.48
C VAL A 128 -9.16 -1.89 8.92
N ALA A 129 -9.27 -1.63 7.61
CA ALA A 129 -8.64 -0.48 6.99
C ALA A 129 -9.10 0.84 7.62
N ALA A 130 -10.42 1.00 7.82
CA ALA A 130 -10.99 2.18 8.45
C ALA A 130 -10.51 2.35 9.89
N ILE A 131 -10.49 1.28 10.70
CA ILE A 131 -10.01 1.32 12.09
C ILE A 131 -8.55 1.76 12.15
N LEU A 132 -7.66 1.12 11.38
CA LEU A 132 -6.23 1.45 11.37
C LEU A 132 -5.99 2.89 10.89
N PHE A 133 -6.74 3.34 9.89
CA PHE A 133 -6.66 4.70 9.38
C PHE A 133 -7.11 5.74 10.43
N SER A 134 -8.26 5.50 11.07
CA SER A 134 -8.78 6.36 12.14
C SER A 134 -7.85 6.42 13.35
N GLN A 135 -7.27 5.29 13.76
CA GLN A 135 -6.29 5.26 14.86
C GLN A 135 -5.05 6.10 14.54
N LYS A 136 -4.51 5.96 13.32
CA LYS A 136 -3.36 6.75 12.87
C LYS A 136 -3.64 8.24 12.84
N LEU A 137 -4.79 8.63 12.29
CA LEU A 137 -5.24 10.02 12.28
C LEU A 137 -5.38 10.56 13.70
N TYR A 138 -6.08 9.83 14.56
CA TYR A 138 -6.32 10.24 15.95
C TYR A 138 -5.02 10.51 16.71
N VAL A 139 -4.04 9.60 16.63
CA VAL A 139 -2.75 9.77 17.31
C VAL A 139 -1.98 10.99 16.79
N CYS A 140 -1.93 11.17 15.47
CA CYS A 140 -1.15 12.27 14.88
C CYS A 140 -1.84 13.64 14.93
N LEU A 141 -3.16 13.69 15.03
CA LEU A 141 -3.91 14.94 15.23
C LEU A 141 -3.91 15.37 16.70
N ARG A 142 -3.85 14.43 17.64
CA ARG A 142 -3.92 14.71 19.08
C ARG A 142 -2.70 15.45 19.61
N SER A 143 -1.51 15.14 19.10
CA SER A 143 -0.28 15.86 19.43
C SER A 143 0.26 16.50 18.16
N THR A 144 0.36 17.83 18.11
CA THR A 144 0.92 18.54 16.95
C THR A 144 2.41 18.88 17.12
N ALA A 145 3.02 18.50 18.24
CA ALA A 145 4.42 18.80 18.56
C ALA A 145 5.40 18.28 17.49
N TRP A 146 5.08 17.15 16.85
CA TRP A 146 5.89 16.57 15.78
C TRP A 146 6.01 17.44 14.52
N GLN A 147 5.11 18.41 14.33
CA GLN A 147 5.17 19.35 13.19
C GLN A 147 6.30 20.38 13.36
N LEU A 148 6.77 20.59 14.59
CA LEU A 148 7.83 21.54 14.91
C LEU A 148 9.23 20.92 14.83
N GLU A 149 9.34 19.59 14.80
CA GLU A 149 10.61 18.89 14.70
C GLU A 149 11.26 19.08 13.31
N PRO A 150 12.61 19.21 13.24
CA PRO A 150 13.33 19.35 11.96
C PRO A 150 13.14 18.14 11.04
N ALA A 151 12.93 16.96 11.62
CA ALA A 151 12.53 15.74 10.93
C ALA A 151 11.06 15.42 11.27
N VAL A 152 10.14 16.05 10.53
CA VAL A 152 8.68 15.89 10.67
C VAL A 152 8.29 14.41 10.69
N TYR A 153 7.92 13.90 11.87
CA TYR A 153 7.57 12.50 12.08
C TYR A 153 6.64 12.35 13.28
N CYS A 154 5.43 11.84 13.05
CA CYS A 154 4.53 11.44 14.12
C CYS A 154 4.90 10.04 14.63
N ASN A 155 5.19 9.93 15.94
CA ASN A 155 5.36 8.65 16.60
C ASN A 155 3.99 8.01 16.88
N ILE A 156 3.61 7.05 16.03
CA ILE A 156 2.32 6.35 16.08
C ILE A 156 2.26 5.38 17.28
N GLY A 157 3.41 5.08 17.89
CA GLY A 157 3.54 4.16 19.01
C GLY A 157 3.70 2.71 18.57
N VAL A 158 4.43 1.95 19.39
CA VAL A 158 4.73 0.53 19.15
C VAL A 158 3.46 -0.34 19.00
N PRO A 159 2.39 -0.16 19.82
CA PRO A 159 1.19 -0.99 19.70
C PRO A 159 0.50 -0.86 18.34
N LEU A 160 0.36 0.36 17.82
CA LEU A 160 -0.26 0.61 16.52
C LEU A 160 0.63 0.11 15.36
N GLY A 161 1.95 0.16 15.53
CA GLY A 161 2.89 -0.45 14.60
C GLY A 161 2.66 -1.96 14.47
N TYR A 162 2.57 -2.66 15.60
CA TYR A 162 2.29 -4.10 15.60
C TYR A 162 0.92 -4.43 15.00
N THR A 163 -0.14 -3.72 15.39
CA THR A 163 -1.49 -4.00 14.85
C THR A 163 -1.54 -3.80 13.34
N SER A 164 -0.88 -2.76 12.80
CA SER A 164 -0.79 -2.53 11.37
C SER A 164 -0.06 -3.68 10.65
N ILE A 165 1.08 -4.14 11.17
CA ILE A 165 1.83 -5.26 10.57
C ILE A 165 1.01 -6.53 10.59
N THR A 166 0.39 -6.85 11.74
CA THR A 166 -0.43 -8.06 11.86
C THR A 166 -1.64 -8.01 10.94
N GLY A 167 -2.28 -6.84 10.80
CA GLY A 167 -3.41 -6.66 9.88
C GLY A 167 -3.00 -6.86 8.43
N ASP A 168 -1.85 -6.32 8.03
CA ASP A 168 -1.30 -6.50 6.69
C ASP A 168 -0.97 -7.97 6.39
N LEU A 169 -0.26 -8.65 7.30
CA LEU A 169 0.11 -10.06 7.14
C LEU A 169 -1.11 -10.99 7.10
N LEU A 170 -2.10 -10.75 7.94
CA LEU A 170 -3.34 -11.54 7.95
C LEU A 170 -4.11 -11.35 6.65
N ALA A 171 -4.25 -10.11 6.16
CA ALA A 171 -4.94 -9.84 4.91
C ALA A 171 -4.26 -10.53 3.72
N ASP A 172 -2.94 -10.41 3.62
CA ASP A 172 -2.16 -11.04 2.54
C ASP A 172 -2.20 -12.58 2.64
N SER A 173 -2.13 -13.14 3.85
CA SER A 173 -2.23 -14.58 4.08
C SER A 173 -3.58 -15.13 3.63
N ILE A 174 -4.66 -14.43 3.95
CA ILE A 174 -6.02 -14.82 3.53
C ILE A 174 -6.14 -14.75 2.00
N LEU A 175 -5.71 -13.65 1.37
CA LEU A 175 -5.73 -13.50 -0.08
C LEU A 175 -4.91 -14.57 -0.80
N THR A 176 -3.75 -14.89 -0.24
CA THR A 176 -2.85 -15.94 -0.73
C THR A 176 -3.49 -17.32 -0.62
N ALA A 177 -4.11 -17.64 0.53
CA ALA A 177 -4.81 -18.89 0.74
C ALA A 177 -6.01 -19.06 -0.20
N ILE A 178 -6.78 -18.00 -0.44
CA ILE A 178 -7.91 -18.01 -1.38
C ILE A 178 -7.41 -18.22 -2.82
N SER A 179 -6.38 -17.48 -3.22
CA SER A 179 -5.79 -17.59 -4.55
C SER A 179 -5.22 -19.00 -4.80
N PHE A 180 -4.55 -19.57 -3.79
CA PHE A 180 -4.02 -20.92 -3.86
C PHE A 180 -5.12 -21.99 -3.95
N ARG A 181 -6.18 -21.87 -3.13
CA ARG A 181 -7.33 -22.79 -3.21
C ARG A 181 -8.01 -22.76 -4.58
N LEU A 182 -8.13 -21.57 -5.18
CA LEU A 182 -8.73 -21.39 -6.50
C LEU A 182 -7.84 -21.98 -7.62
N LEU A 183 -6.51 -21.88 -7.50
CA LEU A 183 -5.56 -22.54 -8.42
C LEU A 183 -5.68 -24.07 -8.39
N TRP A 184 -5.83 -24.65 -7.19
CA TRP A 184 -5.77 -26.10 -7.01
C TRP A 184 -7.10 -26.80 -7.32
N LYS A 185 -8.24 -26.22 -6.94
CA LYS A 185 -9.54 -26.90 -7.00
C LYS A 185 -10.32 -26.67 -8.29
N VAL A 186 -10.01 -25.63 -9.08
CA VAL A 186 -10.83 -25.26 -10.25
C VAL A 186 -10.06 -25.51 -11.55
N ARG A 187 -10.71 -26.17 -12.52
CA ARG A 187 -10.18 -26.31 -13.89
C ARG A 187 -10.30 -24.98 -14.65
N ILE A 188 -9.34 -24.10 -14.39
CA ILE A 188 -9.27 -22.76 -14.96
C ILE A 188 -8.43 -22.76 -16.26
N ARG A 189 -8.77 -21.88 -17.22
CA ARG A 189 -7.98 -21.65 -18.46
C ARG A 189 -6.55 -21.21 -18.12
N GLN A 190 -5.57 -21.67 -18.91
CA GLN A 190 -4.14 -21.46 -18.64
C GLN A 190 -3.73 -19.98 -18.45
N SER A 191 -4.41 -19.04 -19.11
CA SER A 191 -4.16 -17.59 -18.96
C SER A 191 -4.54 -17.06 -17.58
N GLN A 192 -5.65 -17.53 -17.00
CA GLN A 192 -6.11 -17.14 -15.67
C GLN A 192 -5.25 -17.80 -14.58
N LYS A 193 -4.74 -19.02 -14.80
CA LYS A 193 -3.74 -19.64 -13.90
C LYS A 193 -2.46 -18.82 -13.78
N ARG A 194 -1.94 -18.29 -14.91
CA ARG A 194 -0.77 -17.39 -14.87
C ARG A 194 -1.07 -16.12 -14.08
N LEU A 195 -2.23 -15.49 -14.31
CA LEU A 195 -2.64 -14.30 -13.56
C LEU A 195 -2.68 -14.56 -12.05
N LEU A 196 -3.26 -15.67 -11.63
CA LEU A 196 -3.40 -16.02 -10.21
C LEU A 196 -2.05 -16.37 -9.56
N SER A 197 -1.12 -16.95 -10.32
CA SER A 197 0.28 -17.13 -9.90
C SER A 197 1.00 -15.79 -9.69
N TRP A 198 0.77 -14.79 -10.55
CA TRP A 198 1.33 -13.45 -10.36
C TRP A 198 0.76 -12.76 -9.12
N ILE A 199 -0.54 -12.91 -8.86
CA ILE A 199 -1.18 -12.40 -7.64
C ILE A 199 -0.55 -13.03 -6.39
N PHE A 200 -0.32 -14.35 -6.41
CA PHE A 200 0.35 -15.05 -5.32
C PHE A 200 1.76 -14.50 -5.05
N ALA A 201 2.57 -14.33 -6.09
CA ALA A 201 3.91 -13.74 -5.97
C ALA A 201 3.88 -12.29 -5.45
N ALA A 202 2.93 -11.48 -5.94
CA ALA A 202 2.75 -10.10 -5.52
C ALA A 202 2.34 -9.99 -4.04
N ASN A 203 1.49 -10.88 -3.54
CA ASN A 203 1.11 -10.90 -2.12
C ASN A 203 2.29 -11.25 -1.21
N ILE A 204 3.13 -12.22 -1.60
CA ILE A 204 4.35 -12.56 -0.84
C ILE A 204 5.30 -11.37 -0.79
N TRP A 205 5.50 -10.70 -1.93
CA TRP A 205 6.32 -9.49 -2.00
C TRP A 205 5.77 -8.38 -1.11
N SER A 206 4.46 -8.10 -1.19
CA SER A 206 3.79 -7.09 -0.38
C SER A 206 3.92 -7.38 1.12
N SER A 207 3.78 -8.64 1.54
CA SER A 207 4.00 -9.06 2.93
C SER A 207 5.43 -8.83 3.39
N LEU A 208 6.42 -9.21 2.57
CA LEU A 208 7.83 -9.01 2.90
C LEU A 208 8.14 -7.53 3.09
N VAL A 209 7.73 -6.69 2.14
CA VAL A 209 7.94 -5.23 2.20
C VAL A 209 7.12 -4.62 3.35
N GLY A 210 5.94 -5.15 3.64
CA GLY A 210 5.09 -4.76 4.77
C GLY A 210 5.77 -4.99 6.13
N ILE A 211 6.46 -6.11 6.30
CA ILE A 211 7.26 -6.39 7.51
C ILE A 211 8.40 -5.36 7.62
N VAL A 212 9.15 -5.14 6.54
CA VAL A 212 10.27 -4.17 6.52
C VAL A 212 9.74 -2.77 6.86
N TYR A 213 8.63 -2.35 6.26
CA TYR A 213 7.96 -1.09 6.57
C TYR A 213 7.63 -0.97 8.05
N GLY A 214 6.99 -2.00 8.60
CA GLY A 214 6.60 -2.04 10.00
C GLY A 214 7.79 -1.91 10.95
N VAL A 215 8.85 -2.68 10.71
CA VAL A 215 10.09 -2.63 11.49
C VAL A 215 10.71 -1.24 11.43
N VAL A 216 10.82 -0.65 10.24
CA VAL A 216 11.40 0.70 10.06
C VAL A 216 10.54 1.77 10.75
N VAL A 217 9.21 1.65 10.74
CA VAL A 217 8.32 2.58 11.43
C VAL A 217 8.44 2.45 12.95
N ILE A 218 8.48 1.23 13.49
CA ILE A 218 8.62 0.97 14.93
C ILE A 218 9.99 1.44 15.44
N LEU A 219 11.06 1.15 14.69
CA LEU A 219 12.43 1.56 15.02
C LEU A 219 12.72 3.01 14.62
N GLY A 220 11.78 3.73 14.02
CA GLY A 220 11.98 5.06 13.45
C GLY A 220 12.56 6.08 14.44
N ALA A 221 12.24 5.93 15.74
CA ALA A 221 12.82 6.75 16.80
C ALA A 221 14.34 6.54 17.00
N LYS A 222 14.87 5.36 16.65
CA LYS A 222 16.28 4.97 16.79
C LYS A 222 17.11 5.13 15.51
N LEU A 223 16.47 5.43 14.37
CA LEU A 223 17.10 5.46 13.05
C LEU A 223 17.97 6.71 12.75
N GLY A 224 18.05 7.67 13.67
CA GLY A 224 18.95 8.83 13.56
C GLY A 224 18.69 9.73 12.34
N GLU A 225 19.74 10.39 11.85
CA GLU A 225 19.71 11.22 10.64
C GLU A 225 19.53 10.36 9.39
N GLY A 226 18.43 10.57 8.65
CA GLY A 226 18.06 9.76 7.47
C GLY A 226 16.81 8.88 7.67
N ARG A 227 16.22 8.86 8.88
CA ARG A 227 14.98 8.11 9.17
C ARG A 227 13.84 8.38 8.20
N SER A 228 13.63 9.66 7.86
CA SER A 228 12.57 10.07 6.93
C SER A 228 12.80 9.40 5.58
N LEU A 229 14.01 9.51 5.04
CA LEU A 229 14.37 8.95 3.74
C LEU A 229 14.06 7.45 3.67
N VAL A 230 14.59 6.67 4.62
CA VAL A 230 14.39 5.21 4.68
C VAL A 230 12.90 4.87 4.76
N ILE A 231 12.15 5.51 5.66
CA ILE A 231 10.70 5.29 5.79
C ILE A 231 10.00 5.54 4.46
N GLY A 232 10.26 6.68 3.80
CA GLY A 232 9.54 6.99 2.57
C GLY A 232 9.93 6.08 1.41
N THR A 233 11.19 5.65 1.28
CA THR A 233 11.57 4.69 0.24
C THR A 233 10.88 3.34 0.44
N VAL A 234 10.84 2.85 1.69
CA VAL A 234 10.15 1.60 2.00
C VAL A 234 8.64 1.72 1.78
N VAL A 235 8.06 2.90 2.02
CA VAL A 235 6.66 3.20 1.69
C VAL A 235 6.40 3.11 0.18
N HIS A 236 7.26 3.69 -0.66
CA HIS A 236 7.13 3.56 -2.12
C HIS A 236 7.23 2.11 -2.58
N LEU A 237 8.16 1.34 -1.98
CA LEU A 237 8.29 -0.08 -2.28
C LEU A 237 7.06 -0.89 -1.86
N LYS A 238 6.36 -0.49 -0.80
CA LYS A 238 5.14 -1.15 -0.32
C LYS A 238 3.97 -0.94 -1.27
N VAL A 239 3.95 0.19 -1.98
CA VAL A 239 2.88 0.59 -2.89
C VAL A 239 3.08 0.04 -4.30
N ALA A 240 4.34 -0.03 -4.75
CA ALA A 240 4.71 -0.53 -6.08
C ALA A 240 4.46 -2.05 -6.24
#